data_AF-A0A3B9Y1D5-F1
#
_entry.id   AF-A0A3B9Y1D5-F1
#
_cell.length_a   1.000
_cell.length_b   1.000
_cell.length_c   1.000
_cell.angle_alpha   90.00
_cell.angle_beta   90.00
_cell.angle_gamma   90.00
#
_symmetry.space_group_name_H-M   'P 1'
#
loop_
_entity.id
_entity.type
_entity.pdbx_description
1 polymer ?
#
loop_
_entity_poly.entity_id
_entity_poly.type
_entity_poly.pdbx_seq_one_letter_code
_entity_poly.pdbx_strand_id
1 'polypeptide(L)'
;MALRSDELHHNLQHLNGMLTTHEAAKQLDLSYWHFMHLVEKGRIPGVRVVDRWLFSPIDLDEYRRSRYGELEDMAKTALEHPAVGLTEKQETICPLSRQQ
;
A
#
# COMPACT_ATOMS: atom_id res chain seq x y z
N MET A 1 -4.41 35.72 6.29
CA MET A 1 -5.61 34.93 5.90
C MET A 1 -5.73 33.83 6.94
N ALA A 2 -6.71 33.90 7.85
CA ALA A 2 -6.88 32.89 8.90
C ALA A 2 -7.68 31.72 8.32
N LEU A 3 -7.08 30.52 8.29
CA LEU A 3 -7.78 29.29 7.89
C LEU A 3 -8.97 29.08 8.84
N ARG A 4 -10.18 28.86 8.29
CA ARG A 4 -11.36 28.58 9.10
C ARG A 4 -11.16 27.22 9.80
N SER A 5 -11.59 27.14 11.06
CA SER A 5 -11.42 25.94 11.91
C SER A 5 -11.90 24.67 11.20
N ASP A 6 -12.97 24.74 10.43
CA ASP A 6 -13.58 23.58 9.76
C ASP A 6 -12.72 23.04 8.60
N GLU A 7 -12.05 23.91 7.84
CA GLU A 7 -11.09 23.53 6.81
C GLU A 7 -9.81 22.93 7.42
N LEU A 8 -9.40 23.41 8.59
CA LEU A 8 -8.27 22.84 9.32
C LEU A 8 -8.58 21.42 9.81
N HIS A 9 -9.78 21.18 10.34
CA HIS A 9 -10.21 19.85 10.79
C HIS A 9 -10.34 18.86 9.63
N HIS A 10 -10.87 19.28 8.48
CA HIS A 10 -10.95 18.44 7.29
C HIS A 10 -9.55 18.09 6.74
N ASN A 11 -8.63 19.06 6.68
CA ASN A 11 -7.24 18.81 6.25
C ASN A 11 -6.46 17.95 7.25
N LEU A 12 -6.68 18.11 8.57
CA LEU A 12 -6.09 17.28 9.61
C LEU A 12 -6.67 15.86 9.62
N GLN A 13 -7.96 15.69 9.27
CA GLN A 13 -8.56 14.37 9.08
C GLN A 13 -7.92 13.61 7.92
N HIS A 14 -7.51 14.28 6.83
CA HIS A 14 -6.74 13.65 5.77
C HIS A 14 -5.30 13.29 6.16
N LEU A 15 -4.73 13.97 7.15
CA LEU A 15 -3.40 13.65 7.69
C LEU A 15 -3.44 12.47 8.68
N ASN A 16 -4.58 12.25 9.35
CA ASN A 16 -4.80 11.09 10.20
C ASN A 16 -4.87 9.82 9.35
N GLY A 17 -3.77 9.07 9.31
CA GLY A 17 -3.63 7.83 8.55
C GLY A 17 -2.73 7.94 7.33
N MET A 18 -2.17 9.12 7.03
CA MET A 18 -1.10 9.22 6.06
C MET A 18 0.20 8.62 6.61
N LEU A 19 0.91 7.95 5.72
CA LEU A 19 2.14 7.25 6.03
C LEU A 19 3.34 8.09 5.66
N THR A 20 4.38 8.01 6.49
CA THR A 20 5.70 8.53 6.14
C THR A 20 6.32 7.69 5.03
N THR A 21 7.37 8.20 4.37
CA THR A 21 8.09 7.46 3.33
C THR A 21 8.55 6.07 3.78
N HIS A 22 9.03 5.94 5.02
CA HIS A 22 9.50 4.66 5.54
C HIS A 22 8.36 3.66 5.76
N GLU A 23 7.22 4.12 6.29
CA GLU A 23 6.04 3.28 6.50
C GLU A 23 5.43 2.86 5.17
N ALA A 24 5.32 3.79 4.22
CA ALA A 24 4.81 3.53 2.88
C ALA A 24 5.70 2.55 2.10
N ALA A 25 7.03 2.72 2.17
CA ALA A 25 7.98 1.79 1.55
C ALA A 25 7.86 0.38 2.15
N LYS A 26 7.71 0.29 3.49
CA LYS A 26 7.50 -0.98 4.19
C LYS A 26 6.19 -1.65 3.80
N GLN A 27 5.11 -0.89 3.62
CA GLN A 27 3.81 -1.44 3.20
C GLN A 27 3.88 -2.09 1.82
N LEU A 28 4.66 -1.53 0.91
CA LEU A 28 4.87 -2.09 -0.43
C LEU A 28 6.02 -3.10 -0.51
N ASP A 29 6.65 -3.41 0.62
CA ASP A 29 7.87 -4.24 0.71
C ASP A 29 8.99 -3.77 -0.24
N LEU A 30 9.16 -2.45 -0.35
CA LEU A 30 10.18 -1.81 -1.19
C LEU A 30 11.27 -1.18 -0.34
N SER A 31 12.49 -1.14 -0.90
CA SER A 31 13.55 -0.32 -0.31
C SER A 31 13.19 1.17 -0.41
N TYR A 32 13.65 1.95 0.57
CA TYR A 32 13.45 3.40 0.59
C TYR A 32 13.85 4.07 -0.75
N TRP A 33 15.01 3.70 -1.29
CA TRP A 33 15.51 4.23 -2.56
C TRP A 33 14.60 3.90 -3.74
N HIS A 34 14.13 2.66 -3.83
CA HIS A 34 13.22 2.27 -4.90
C HIS A 34 11.88 2.99 -4.77
N PHE A 35 11.36 3.10 -3.55
CA PHE A 35 10.13 3.82 -3.28
C PHE A 35 10.24 5.30 -3.67
N MET A 36 11.30 6.00 -3.24
CA MET A 36 11.52 7.40 -3.61
C MET A 36 11.68 7.59 -5.12
N HIS A 37 12.38 6.68 -5.81
CA HIS A 37 12.49 6.72 -7.27
C HIS A 37 11.13 6.60 -7.98
N LEU A 38 10.19 5.83 -7.41
CA LEU A 38 8.83 5.73 -7.95
C LEU A 38 8.02 7.01 -7.71
N VAL A 39 8.18 7.63 -6.54
CA VAL A 39 7.57 8.92 -6.21
C VAL A 39 8.11 10.02 -7.13
N GLU A 40 9.43 10.10 -7.34
CA GLU A 40 10.08 11.06 -8.24
C GLU A 40 9.64 10.89 -9.70
N LYS A 41 9.36 9.66 -10.12
CA LYS A 41 8.79 9.35 -11.44
C LYS A 41 7.28 9.60 -11.54
N GLY A 42 6.64 10.06 -10.48
CA GLY A 42 5.20 10.31 -10.43
C GLY A 42 4.34 9.04 -10.52
N ARG A 43 4.90 7.87 -10.18
CA ARG A 43 4.19 6.58 -10.20
C ARG A 43 3.41 6.31 -8.93
N ILE A 44 3.87 6.87 -7.82
CA ILE A 44 3.17 6.84 -6.52
C ILE A 44 2.89 8.29 -6.16
N PRO A 45 1.61 8.69 -6.02
CA PRO A 45 1.28 10.04 -5.60
C PRO A 45 1.66 10.23 -4.13
N GLY A 46 2.18 11.41 -3.81
CA GLY A 46 2.54 11.79 -2.45
C GLY A 46 2.34 13.28 -2.26
N VAL A 47 2.05 13.68 -1.03
CA VAL A 47 1.90 15.09 -0.65
C VAL A 47 3.10 15.48 0.20
N ARG A 48 3.75 16.57 -0.16
CA ARG A 48 4.83 17.16 0.65
C ARG A 48 4.26 18.26 1.54
N VAL A 49 4.31 18.04 2.85
CA VAL A 49 3.90 19.02 3.86
C VAL A 49 5.15 19.52 4.56
N VAL A 50 5.52 20.77 4.31
CA VAL A 50 6.76 21.41 4.80
C VAL A 50 8.00 20.61 4.39
N ASP A 51 8.55 19.79 5.29
CA ASP A 51 9.77 19.01 5.13
C ASP A 51 9.51 17.50 5.00
N ARG A 52 8.24 17.06 5.07
CA ARG A 52 7.89 15.64 5.12
C ARG A 52 7.03 15.23 3.94
N TRP A 53 7.32 14.04 3.42
CA TRP A 53 6.46 13.34 2.48
C TRP A 53 5.43 12.49 3.23
N LEU A 54 4.19 12.59 2.79
CA LEU A 54 3.05 11.88 3.32
C LEU A 54 2.32 11.18 2.18
N PHE A 55 1.93 9.94 2.43
CA PHE A 55 1.34 9.04 1.44
C PHE A 55 0.00 8.51 1.93
N SER A 56 -1.00 8.53 1.06
CA SER A 56 -2.30 7.94 1.33
C SER A 56 -2.19 6.41 1.24
N PRO A 57 -2.67 5.64 2.24
CA PRO A 57 -2.74 4.19 2.15
C PRO A 57 -3.54 3.70 0.93
N ILE A 58 -4.60 4.44 0.55
CA ILE A 58 -5.46 4.10 -0.59
C ILE A 58 -4.65 4.14 -1.89
N ASP A 59 -3.83 5.18 -2.07
CA ASP A 59 -3.01 5.34 -3.27
C ASP A 59 -1.92 4.26 -3.36
N LEU A 60 -1.35 3.86 -2.21
CA LEU A 60 -0.39 2.77 -2.14
C LEU A 60 -1.05 1.43 -2.52
N ASP A 61 -2.26 1.18 -2.04
CA ASP A 61 -3.03 -0.03 -2.37
C ASP A 61 -3.44 -0.04 -3.86
N GLU A 62 -3.78 1.11 -4.42
CA GLU A 62 -4.05 1.24 -5.86
C GLU A 62 -2.79 0.95 -6.69
N TYR A 63 -1.63 1.51 -6.29
CA TYR A 63 -0.37 1.18 -6.92
C TYR A 63 -0.08 -0.33 -6.85
N ARG A 64 -0.24 -0.95 -5.68
CA ARG A 64 -0.05 -2.40 -5.49
C ARG A 64 -0.95 -3.22 -6.40
N ARG A 65 -2.25 -2.89 -6.45
CA ARG A 65 -3.22 -3.55 -7.33
C ARG A 65 -2.87 -3.36 -8.81
N SER A 66 -2.46 -2.17 -9.23
CA SER A 66 -2.09 -1.93 -10.63
C SER A 66 -0.87 -2.75 -11.09
N ARG A 67 0.01 -3.12 -10.15
CA ARG A 67 1.26 -3.85 -10.45
C ARG A 67 1.15 -5.35 -10.24
N TYR A 68 0.40 -5.78 -9.23
CA TYR A 68 0.38 -7.15 -8.76
C TYR A 68 -1.03 -7.75 -8.69
N GLY A 69 -2.09 -6.97 -8.93
CA GLY A 69 -3.48 -7.40 -8.76
C GLY A 69 -3.82 -8.63 -9.58
N GLU A 70 -3.51 -8.62 -10.89
CA GLU A 70 -3.77 -9.77 -11.77
C GLU A 70 -3.06 -11.04 -11.27
N LEU A 71 -1.82 -10.92 -10.80
CA LEU A 71 -1.04 -12.04 -10.27
C LEU A 71 -1.59 -12.53 -8.93
N GLU A 72 -1.99 -11.61 -8.04
CA GLU A 72 -2.63 -11.93 -6.77
C GLU A 72 -3.97 -12.67 -6.99
N ASP A 73 -4.78 -12.20 -7.94
CA ASP A 73 -6.08 -12.80 -8.29
C ASP A 73 -5.90 -14.19 -8.91
N MET A 74 -4.93 -14.34 -9.82
CA MET A 74 -4.57 -15.65 -10.38
C MET A 74 -4.07 -16.62 -9.30
N ALA A 75 -3.22 -16.15 -8.38
CA ALA A 75 -2.71 -16.97 -7.29
C ALA A 75 -3.83 -17.42 -6.35
N LYS A 76 -4.77 -16.53 -6.00
CA LYS A 76 -5.96 -16.89 -5.20
C LYS A 76 -6.82 -17.94 -5.90
N THR A 77 -7.14 -17.71 -7.18
CA THR A 77 -7.94 -18.64 -7.99
C THR A 77 -7.29 -20.03 -8.06
N ALA A 78 -5.96 -20.08 -8.23
CA ALA A 78 -5.23 -21.34 -8.26
C ALA A 78 -5.27 -22.07 -6.90
N LEU A 79 -5.16 -21.34 -5.80
CA LEU A 79 -5.20 -21.89 -4.44
C LEU A 79 -6.59 -22.36 -4.01
N GLU A 80 -7.66 -21.79 -4.55
CA GLU A 80 -9.05 -22.21 -4.31
C GLU A 80 -9.43 -23.48 -5.09
N HIS A 81 -8.61 -23.89 -6.07
CA HIS A 81 -8.91 -25.05 -6.90
C HIS A 81 -8.79 -26.36 -6.06
N PRO A 82 -9.81 -27.25 -6.07
CA PRO A 82 -9.86 -28.43 -5.20
C PRO A 82 -8.75 -29.46 -5.43
N ALA A 83 -8.05 -29.38 -6.57
CA ALA A 83 -6.87 -30.21 -6.85
C ALA A 83 -5.57 -29.69 -6.19
N VAL A 84 -5.57 -28.48 -5.64
CA VAL A 84 -4.41 -27.86 -4.98
C VAL A 84 -4.56 -28.04 -3.48
N GLY A 85 -4.07 -29.18 -2.98
CA GLY A 85 -3.93 -29.42 -1.54
C GLY A 85 -2.57 -28.93 -1.06
N LEU A 86 -2.53 -27.82 -0.33
CA LEU A 86 -1.30 -27.39 0.33
C LEU A 86 -1.03 -28.29 1.54
N THR A 87 0.25 -28.55 1.79
CA THR A 87 0.68 -29.14 3.06
C THR A 87 0.68 -28.09 4.16
N GLU A 88 0.58 -28.50 5.43
CA GLU A 88 0.62 -27.61 6.61
C GLU A 88 1.80 -26.62 6.59
N LYS A 89 2.98 -27.08 6.14
CA LYS A 89 4.17 -26.23 5.98
C LYS A 89 3.98 -25.19 4.88
N GLN A 90 3.35 -25.55 3.77
CA GLN A 90 3.12 -24.64 2.64
C GLN A 90 2.07 -23.59 2.98
N GLU A 91 1.02 -23.93 3.72
CA GLU A 91 0.05 -22.96 4.24
C GLU A 91 0.69 -21.96 5.21
N THR A 92 1.63 -22.45 6.03
CA THR A 92 2.42 -21.59 6.91
C THR A 92 3.31 -20.61 6.13
N ILE A 93 3.85 -21.01 4.99
CA ILE A 93 4.75 -20.17 4.19
C ILE A 93 3.99 -19.24 3.24
N CYS A 94 2.83 -19.66 2.72
CA CYS A 94 2.04 -18.91 1.75
C CYS A 94 1.01 -18.01 2.46
N PRO A 95 1.26 -16.69 2.62
CA PRO A 95 0.33 -15.79 3.30
C PRO A 95 -1.03 -15.66 2.59
N LEU A 96 -1.10 -15.93 1.28
CA LEU A 96 -2.34 -15.89 0.50
C LEU A 96 -3.28 -17.06 0.81
N SER A 97 -2.77 -18.17 1.35
CA SER A 97 -3.61 -19.31 1.77
C SER A 97 -4.38 -19.06 3.07
N ARG A 98 -3.94 -18.11 3.90
CA ARG A 98 -4.49 -17.84 5.24
C ARG A 98 -5.60 -16.80 5.30
N GLN A 99 -6.03 -16.26 4.15
CA GLN A 99 -7.12 -15.28 4.06
C GLN A 99 -8.50 -15.95 3.81
N GLN A 100 -8.60 -17.28 3.93
CA GLN A 100 -9.85 -18.05 3.87
C GLN A 100 -10.46 -18.26 5.26
#